data_AF-A0A8C3J6U1-F1
#
_entry.id   AF-A0A8C3J6U1-F1
#
_cell.length_a   1.000
_cell.length_b   1.000
_cell.length_c   1.000
_cell.angle_alpha   90.00
_cell.angle_beta   90.00
_cell.angle_gamma   90.00
#
_symmetry.space_group_name_H-M   'P 1'
#
loop_
_entity.id
_entity.type
_entity.pdbx_description
1 polymer ?
#
loop_
_entity_poly.entity_id
_entity_poly.type
_entity_poly.pdbx_seq_one_letter_code
_entity_poly.pdbx_strand_id
1 'polypeptide(L)'
;MSSRSVTLPLNGAAGLSRETSGTIPPECHLNLIFLGCGDKCAMIMFAQYVQGGTFGRAVRMAEDVTDLARRCAAATGDHPDCLKPLDSIFLDTICQEENLPRFTDCCAKKDPERNDCFLSLKNSSRGFFSPFERPNAEAACKNHSQHQHQLTGYFIYEVSRRHPFLYAPTILSVALRYEEMMKNCCGSAEDPAPNPEECFRRQAPKVVKPVKEDGLRQEHTCGILKKFGERTLKALKLAQISQKFPKADFATVNKLVTDIANMHQDCCRGDMLDCMHDREEILHYVCTNQDILSSKIKTCCEKPLLQRSECIVNADNDDKPAGLSPHVREFIEDKGICERFAQEKDAHLARFLYEYSRRHPEFSAQMLLRIGKGYEELLQECCRGGAPDDCCSRGEEELKKHIYETESVMKTSCDIYKEKGDYYFQNEYYLFFYQMTTIGSKCCQLSQDKLLPCAEENLDLVLGEICRRHLSDPINPGVCQCCSGSYALRRPCMGKLELDENYVPLTLTPGLFPFHEDLYMFKMLVTLIKYKPQITQEQLSSVTAAFAAMRERCCRGDHPETCFLREVPLLSAPTPYHPTPVPPVLGTGEAPPRVLRPVLGPLP
;
A
#
# COMPACT_ATOMS: atom_id res chain seq x y z
N MET A 1 27.27 -24.76 -63.79
CA MET A 1 28.64 -24.24 -63.62
C MET A 1 28.56 -22.95 -62.83
N SER A 2 29.38 -22.85 -61.77
CA SER A 2 29.68 -21.74 -60.84
C SER A 2 29.06 -20.36 -61.13
N SER A 3 28.50 -19.65 -60.15
CA SER A 3 29.33 -19.02 -59.10
C SER A 3 28.60 -18.80 -57.78
N ARG A 4 29.36 -19.00 -56.69
CA ARG A 4 28.93 -18.99 -55.29
C ARG A 4 28.69 -17.57 -54.77
N SER A 5 27.53 -17.38 -54.16
CA SER A 5 27.22 -16.33 -53.19
C SER A 5 27.73 -16.78 -51.82
N VAL A 6 28.45 -15.90 -51.10
CA VAL A 6 28.86 -16.13 -49.71
C VAL A 6 27.90 -15.35 -48.81
N THR A 7 27.07 -16.12 -48.12
CA THR A 7 26.10 -15.73 -47.10
C THR A 7 26.81 -15.40 -45.78
N LEU A 8 26.50 -14.25 -45.17
CA LEU A 8 26.79 -13.95 -43.76
C LEU A 8 25.61 -14.40 -42.91
N PRO A 9 25.80 -15.22 -41.85
CA PRO A 9 24.69 -15.71 -41.04
C PRO A 9 24.32 -14.74 -39.90
N LEU A 10 23.03 -14.48 -39.83
CA LEU A 10 22.27 -14.22 -38.61
C LEU A 10 22.37 -15.42 -37.66
N ASN A 11 22.71 -15.17 -36.39
CA ASN A 11 22.44 -15.96 -35.18
C ASN A 11 23.01 -15.15 -34.00
N GLY A 12 22.37 -14.96 -32.87
CA GLY A 12 21.11 -15.45 -32.33
C GLY A 12 20.97 -14.87 -30.93
N ALA A 13 19.72 -14.69 -30.49
CA ALA A 13 19.39 -14.39 -29.11
C ALA A 13 19.99 -15.47 -28.19
N ALA A 14 20.91 -15.06 -27.31
CA ALA A 14 21.34 -15.82 -26.15
C ALA A 14 21.12 -14.92 -24.93
N GLY A 15 20.42 -15.45 -23.93
CA GLY A 15 20.08 -14.73 -22.72
C GLY A 15 21.32 -14.13 -22.06
N LEU A 16 21.21 -12.86 -21.66
CA LEU A 16 22.10 -12.31 -20.66
C LEU A 16 21.76 -12.99 -19.33
N SER A 17 22.42 -14.13 -19.10
CA SER A 17 22.76 -14.56 -17.76
C SER A 17 23.46 -13.40 -17.05
N ARG A 18 23.09 -13.23 -15.78
CA ARG A 18 23.58 -12.26 -14.81
C ARG A 18 25.08 -12.51 -14.54
N GLU A 19 25.94 -12.17 -15.48
CA GLU A 19 27.40 -12.15 -15.33
C GLU A 19 27.90 -10.84 -15.94
N THR A 20 28.65 -10.06 -15.16
CA THR A 20 29.23 -8.74 -15.46
C THR A 20 28.39 -7.50 -15.11
N SER A 21 27.80 -7.48 -13.90
CA SER A 21 27.81 -6.24 -13.10
C SER A 21 29.09 -6.27 -12.28
N GLY A 22 29.95 -5.24 -12.38
CA GLY A 22 31.18 -5.16 -11.60
C GLY A 22 30.87 -5.21 -10.11
N THR A 23 31.21 -6.33 -9.47
CA THR A 23 31.03 -6.52 -8.03
C THR A 23 31.93 -5.55 -7.28
N ILE A 24 31.30 -4.55 -6.67
CA ILE A 24 31.92 -3.71 -5.63
C ILE A 24 32.36 -4.65 -4.48
N PRO A 25 33.55 -4.45 -3.88
CA PRO A 25 34.03 -5.33 -2.81
C PRO A 25 33.05 -5.37 -1.62
N PRO A 26 32.87 -6.51 -0.93
CA PRO A 26 32.00 -6.60 0.25
C PRO A 26 32.36 -5.59 1.36
N GLU A 27 33.62 -5.17 1.43
CA GLU A 27 34.11 -4.06 2.27
C GLU A 27 33.40 -2.72 2.00
N CYS A 28 33.04 -2.43 0.75
CA CYS A 28 32.28 -1.24 0.39
C CYS A 28 30.78 -1.40 0.75
N HIS A 29 30.21 -2.61 0.70
CA HIS A 29 28.83 -2.88 1.13
C HIS A 29 28.64 -2.71 2.64
N LEU A 30 29.59 -3.21 3.44
CA LEU A 30 29.63 -3.01 4.88
C LEU A 30 29.71 -1.51 5.20
N ASN A 31 30.63 -0.81 4.56
CA ASN A 31 30.75 0.64 4.72
C ASN A 31 29.49 1.38 4.31
N LEU A 32 28.78 1.03 3.22
CA LEU A 32 27.54 1.72 2.81
C LEU A 32 26.43 1.64 3.86
N ILE A 33 26.23 0.47 4.47
CA ILE A 33 25.19 0.26 5.50
C ILE A 33 25.57 0.97 6.81
N PHE A 34 26.85 1.01 7.12
CA PHE A 34 27.36 1.74 8.28
C PHE A 34 27.47 3.27 8.04
N LEU A 35 27.59 3.74 6.79
CA LEU A 35 27.65 5.16 6.41
C LEU A 35 26.28 5.87 6.48
N GLY A 36 25.16 5.13 6.47
CA GLY A 36 23.82 5.72 6.50
C GLY A 36 23.03 5.61 7.81
N CYS A 37 23.32 4.61 8.65
CA CYS A 37 22.42 4.23 9.76
C CYS A 37 23.08 3.50 10.96
N GLY A 38 24.26 2.90 10.79
CA GLY A 38 25.02 2.31 11.89
C GLY A 38 24.42 1.05 12.51
N ASP A 39 24.73 0.83 13.79
CA ASP A 39 24.21 -0.21 14.71
C ASP A 39 22.68 -0.36 14.68
N LYS A 40 21.96 0.75 14.48
CA LYS A 40 20.48 0.75 14.44
C LYS A 40 19.92 -0.10 13.30
N CYS A 41 20.57 -0.11 12.14
CA CYS A 41 20.10 -0.92 11.01
C CYS A 41 20.32 -2.41 11.26
N ALA A 42 21.46 -2.78 11.86
CA ALA A 42 21.71 -4.14 12.31
C ALA A 42 20.67 -4.59 13.34
N MET A 43 20.35 -3.75 14.32
CA MET A 43 19.32 -4.04 15.32
C MET A 43 17.93 -4.22 14.69
N ILE A 44 17.54 -3.39 13.71
CA ILE A 44 16.28 -3.56 12.97
C ILE A 44 16.24 -4.94 12.33
N MET A 45 17.29 -5.32 11.61
CA MET A 45 17.36 -6.62 10.93
C MET A 45 17.22 -7.78 11.92
N PHE A 46 18.01 -7.79 13.00
CA PHE A 46 17.93 -8.83 14.01
C PHE A 46 16.56 -8.90 14.69
N ALA A 47 15.93 -7.76 14.97
CA ALA A 47 14.58 -7.72 15.53
C ALA A 47 13.52 -8.26 14.55
N GLN A 48 13.68 -8.03 13.24
CA GLN A 48 12.78 -8.53 12.20
C GLN A 48 12.95 -10.02 11.94
N TYR A 49 14.17 -10.56 12.00
CA TYR A 49 14.42 -12.00 11.86
C TYR A 49 14.07 -12.77 13.15
N VAL A 50 14.55 -12.29 14.30
CA VAL A 50 14.41 -12.93 15.61
C VAL A 50 13.32 -12.22 16.42
N GLN A 51 12.11 -12.18 15.89
CA GLN A 51 10.97 -11.45 16.47
C GLN A 51 10.66 -11.85 17.92
N GLY A 52 10.91 -13.11 18.30
CA GLY A 52 10.74 -13.63 19.66
C GLY A 52 11.89 -13.33 20.63
N GLY A 53 12.95 -12.64 20.18
CA GLY A 53 14.13 -12.32 20.98
C GLY A 53 13.88 -11.29 22.09
N THR A 54 14.97 -10.84 22.71
CA THR A 54 15.00 -9.73 23.67
C THR A 54 15.74 -8.53 23.09
N PHE A 55 15.43 -7.33 23.58
CA PHE A 55 16.13 -6.11 23.17
C PHE A 55 17.65 -6.22 23.37
N GLY A 56 18.09 -6.67 24.55
CA GLY A 56 19.52 -6.82 24.84
C GLY A 56 20.23 -7.80 23.91
N ARG A 57 19.56 -8.88 23.48
CA ARG A 57 20.13 -9.80 22.48
C ARG A 57 20.28 -9.13 21.12
N ALA A 58 19.27 -8.39 20.67
CA ALA A 58 19.34 -7.68 19.38
C ALA A 58 20.45 -6.61 19.37
N VAL A 59 20.67 -5.92 20.50
CA VAL A 59 21.77 -4.96 20.68
C VAL A 59 23.12 -5.66 20.56
N ARG A 60 23.34 -6.78 21.27
CA ARG A 60 24.61 -7.52 21.21
C ARG A 60 24.94 -7.98 19.79
N MET A 61 24.00 -8.62 19.10
CA MET A 61 24.24 -9.05 17.71
C MET A 61 24.54 -7.85 16.79
N ALA A 62 23.88 -6.71 17.00
CA ALA A 62 24.16 -5.48 16.24
C ALA A 62 25.57 -4.94 16.52
N GLU A 63 26.03 -4.99 17.78
CA GLU A 63 27.39 -4.63 18.17
C GLU A 63 28.42 -5.58 17.51
N ASP A 64 28.17 -6.89 17.50
CA ASP A 64 29.07 -7.89 16.90
C ASP A 64 29.31 -7.64 15.41
N VAL A 65 28.24 -7.37 14.65
CA VAL A 65 28.35 -7.04 13.21
C VAL A 65 29.00 -5.67 13.01
N THR A 66 28.74 -4.70 13.89
CA THR A 66 29.38 -3.37 13.81
C THR A 66 30.87 -3.46 14.09
N ASP A 67 31.28 -4.29 15.05
CA ASP A 67 32.67 -4.52 15.39
C ASP A 67 33.40 -5.25 14.25
N LEU A 68 32.75 -6.24 13.61
CA LEU A 68 33.25 -6.85 12.40
C LEU A 68 33.45 -5.79 11.30
N ALA A 69 32.49 -4.90 11.11
CA ALA A 69 32.59 -3.85 10.10
C ALA A 69 33.74 -2.88 10.34
N ARG A 70 33.95 -2.46 11.60
CA ARG A 70 35.10 -1.63 11.97
C ARG A 70 36.43 -2.35 11.71
N ARG A 71 36.51 -3.66 11.99
CA ARG A 71 37.71 -4.47 11.68
C ARG A 71 37.95 -4.57 10.17
N CYS A 72 36.91 -4.80 9.38
CA CYS A 72 37.01 -4.87 7.93
C CYS A 72 37.44 -3.55 7.30
N ALA A 73 36.93 -2.41 7.80
CA ALA A 73 37.33 -1.09 7.32
C ALA A 73 38.78 -0.72 7.70
N ALA A 74 39.32 -1.26 8.79
CA ALA A 74 40.67 -0.98 9.27
C ALA A 74 41.75 -1.91 8.67
N ALA A 75 41.37 -3.09 8.19
CA ALA A 75 42.27 -4.05 7.56
C ALA A 75 42.34 -3.81 6.04
N THR A 76 43.47 -4.11 5.41
CA THR A 76 43.57 -4.26 3.94
C THR A 76 42.86 -5.55 3.52
N GLY A 77 41.52 -5.60 3.61
CA GLY A 77 40.61 -6.55 2.96
C GLY A 77 40.77 -8.07 3.12
N ASP A 78 41.86 -8.57 3.69
CA ASP A 78 42.26 -9.99 3.57
C ASP A 78 41.62 -10.91 4.63
N HIS A 79 40.83 -10.38 5.57
CA HIS A 79 40.16 -11.22 6.57
C HIS A 79 38.98 -11.97 5.92
N PRO A 80 38.89 -13.32 6.03
CA PRO A 80 37.88 -14.12 5.33
C PRO A 80 36.43 -13.68 5.58
N ASP A 81 36.12 -13.25 6.80
CA ASP A 81 34.77 -12.76 7.15
C ASP A 81 34.42 -11.42 6.49
N CYS A 82 35.40 -10.62 6.07
CA CYS A 82 35.17 -9.36 5.36
C CYS A 82 34.84 -9.57 3.88
N LEU A 83 35.05 -10.78 3.35
CA LEU A 83 34.72 -11.16 1.98
C LEU A 83 33.36 -11.84 1.87
N LYS A 84 32.70 -12.13 3.00
CA LYS A 84 31.39 -12.79 3.02
C LYS A 84 30.30 -11.85 2.50
N PRO A 85 29.30 -12.39 1.79
CA PRO A 85 28.05 -11.69 1.53
C PRO A 85 27.41 -11.22 2.86
N LEU A 86 26.72 -10.09 2.80
CA LEU A 86 26.25 -9.44 4.02
C LEU A 86 25.10 -10.21 4.69
N ASP A 87 24.19 -10.74 3.89
CA ASP A 87 23.16 -11.67 4.36
C ASP A 87 23.80 -12.85 5.10
N SER A 88 24.86 -13.46 4.55
CA SER A 88 25.61 -14.52 5.23
C SER A 88 26.16 -14.09 6.59
N ILE A 89 26.70 -12.87 6.71
CA ILE A 89 27.21 -12.33 7.99
C ILE A 89 26.08 -12.24 9.03
N PHE A 90 24.92 -11.69 8.65
CA PHE A 90 23.77 -11.57 9.55
C PHE A 90 23.23 -12.94 9.98
N LEU A 91 23.09 -13.86 9.03
CA LEU A 91 22.59 -15.22 9.32
C LEU A 91 23.58 -16.02 10.15
N ASP A 92 24.88 -15.93 9.87
CA ASP A 92 25.94 -16.53 10.69
C ASP A 92 25.85 -16.02 12.14
N THR A 93 25.64 -14.72 12.33
CA THR A 93 25.48 -14.09 13.66
C THR A 93 24.26 -14.67 14.40
N ILE A 94 23.11 -14.82 13.71
CA ILE A 94 21.92 -15.44 14.33
C ILE A 94 22.18 -16.91 14.69
N CYS A 95 22.90 -17.64 13.84
CA CYS A 95 23.19 -19.05 14.07
C CYS A 95 24.20 -19.34 15.18
N GLN A 96 24.99 -18.33 15.58
CA GLN A 96 25.91 -18.41 16.72
C GLN A 96 25.19 -18.19 18.06
N GLU A 97 23.98 -17.63 18.06
CA GLU A 97 23.21 -17.40 19.28
C GLU A 97 22.66 -18.69 19.88
N GLU A 98 22.93 -18.90 21.17
CA GLU A 98 22.37 -20.00 21.92
C GLU A 98 20.85 -19.83 22.16
N ASN A 99 20.15 -20.96 22.30
CA ASN A 99 18.71 -20.99 22.63
C ASN A 99 17.80 -20.37 21.54
N LEU A 100 18.07 -20.66 20.27
CA LEU A 100 17.22 -20.32 19.12
C LEU A 100 16.72 -21.58 18.39
N PRO A 101 15.98 -22.49 19.05
CA PRO A 101 15.59 -23.79 18.47
C PRO A 101 14.76 -23.67 17.19
N ARG A 102 14.05 -22.55 17.00
CA ARG A 102 13.27 -22.26 15.79
C ARG A 102 14.13 -22.10 14.53
N PHE A 103 15.41 -21.77 14.68
CA PHE A 103 16.30 -21.46 13.56
C PHE A 103 17.31 -22.57 13.26
N THR A 104 17.38 -23.62 14.09
CA THR A 104 18.36 -24.71 13.95
C THR A 104 18.31 -25.36 12.55
N ASP A 105 17.12 -25.63 12.03
CA ASP A 105 16.94 -26.23 10.71
C ASP A 105 17.40 -25.30 9.58
N CYS A 106 17.24 -23.98 9.75
CA CYS A 106 17.74 -23.00 8.79
C CYS A 106 19.27 -22.89 8.87
N CYS A 107 19.83 -22.86 10.07
CA CYS A 107 21.28 -22.79 10.29
C CYS A 107 22.06 -23.99 9.74
N ALA A 108 21.40 -25.15 9.60
CA ALA A 108 21.99 -26.34 8.98
C ALA A 108 22.05 -26.27 7.43
N LYS A 109 21.35 -25.31 6.81
CA LYS A 109 21.34 -25.13 5.34
C LYS A 109 22.52 -24.27 4.87
N LYS A 110 22.80 -24.30 3.57
CA LYS A 110 23.76 -23.42 2.91
C LYS A 110 23.04 -22.27 2.20
N ASP A 111 23.74 -21.17 1.98
CA ASP A 111 23.22 -20.08 1.15
C ASP A 111 23.11 -20.54 -0.33
N PRO A 112 22.06 -20.12 -1.07
CA PRO A 112 21.01 -19.16 -0.70
C PRO A 112 19.80 -19.79 0.05
N GLU A 113 19.68 -21.11 0.09
CA GLU A 113 18.53 -21.83 0.68
C GLU A 113 18.35 -21.53 2.19
N ARG A 114 19.44 -21.24 2.88
CA ARG A 114 19.43 -20.78 4.28
C ARG A 114 18.70 -19.45 4.41
N ASN A 115 18.99 -18.46 3.56
CA ASN A 115 18.29 -17.16 3.59
C ASN A 115 16.79 -17.35 3.36
N ASP A 116 16.39 -18.12 2.34
CA ASP A 116 14.97 -18.44 2.08
C ASP A 116 14.27 -19.08 3.28
N CYS A 117 14.97 -19.98 3.99
CA CYS A 117 14.47 -20.58 5.22
C CYS A 117 14.21 -19.53 6.31
N PHE A 118 15.17 -18.63 6.58
CA PHE A 118 15.00 -17.55 7.56
C PHE A 118 13.84 -16.61 7.21
N LEU A 119 13.71 -16.24 5.93
CA LEU A 119 12.63 -15.38 5.45
C LEU A 119 11.25 -16.02 5.66
N SER A 120 11.13 -17.33 5.48
CA SER A 120 9.87 -18.07 5.72
C SER A 120 9.40 -18.06 7.19
N LEU A 121 10.32 -17.80 8.13
CA LEU A 121 10.02 -17.75 9.56
C LEU A 121 9.49 -16.38 10.03
N LYS A 122 9.56 -15.33 9.21
CA LYS A 122 9.00 -14.02 9.55
C LYS A 122 7.47 -14.10 9.66
N ASN A 123 6.93 -13.62 10.78
CA ASN A 123 5.51 -13.69 11.10
C ASN A 123 4.90 -12.28 11.19
N SER A 124 4.01 -11.95 10.25
CA SER A 124 3.25 -10.70 10.20
C SER A 124 1.78 -10.85 10.65
N SER A 125 1.40 -12.00 11.22
CA SER A 125 0.04 -12.27 11.66
C SER A 125 -0.39 -11.35 12.80
N ARG A 126 -1.62 -10.85 12.71
CA ARG A 126 -2.23 -10.03 13.77
C ARG A 126 -2.33 -10.87 15.05
N GLY A 127 -1.92 -10.29 16.18
CA GLY A 127 -1.97 -10.95 17.48
C GLY A 127 -0.74 -11.81 17.83
N PHE A 128 0.26 -11.91 16.95
CA PHE A 128 1.53 -12.56 17.29
C PHE A 128 2.24 -11.88 18.48
N PHE A 129 2.08 -10.56 18.60
CA PHE A 129 2.44 -9.79 19.79
C PHE A 129 1.20 -9.29 20.50
N SER A 130 1.29 -9.18 21.83
CA SER A 130 0.32 -8.44 22.62
C SER A 130 0.26 -6.98 22.15
N PRO A 131 -0.92 -6.33 22.25
CA PRO A 131 -1.03 -4.90 22.00
C PRO A 131 0.02 -4.14 22.82
N PHE A 132 0.73 -3.22 22.17
CA PHE A 132 1.71 -2.39 22.87
C PHE A 132 0.99 -1.51 23.89
N GLU A 133 1.29 -1.72 25.17
CA GLU A 133 0.75 -0.92 26.26
C GLU A 133 1.43 0.45 26.25
N ARG A 134 0.65 1.50 26.02
CA ARG A 134 1.17 2.86 25.97
C ARG A 134 1.31 3.38 27.40
N PRO A 135 2.51 3.77 27.84
CA PRO A 135 2.65 4.44 29.12
C PRO A 135 1.89 5.78 29.08
N ASN A 136 1.36 6.19 30.23
CA ASN A 136 0.82 7.54 30.38
C ASN A 136 1.93 8.59 30.25
N ALA A 137 1.55 9.87 30.06
CA ALA A 137 2.52 10.94 29.82
C ALA A 137 3.59 11.06 30.91
N GLU A 138 3.21 10.92 32.19
CA GLU A 138 4.14 11.02 33.32
C GLU A 138 5.18 9.89 33.32
N ALA A 139 4.73 8.64 33.16
CA ALA A 139 5.61 7.49 33.08
C ALA A 139 6.53 7.55 31.84
N ALA A 140 6.00 8.02 30.71
CA ALA A 140 6.77 8.22 29.50
C ALA A 140 7.89 9.25 29.70
N CYS A 141 7.58 10.39 30.33
CA CYS A 141 8.56 11.44 30.60
C CYS A 141 9.58 11.08 31.67
N LYS A 142 9.17 10.34 32.71
CA LYS A 142 10.10 9.79 33.71
C LYS A 142 11.08 8.81 33.06
N ASN A 143 10.62 7.95 32.17
CA ASN A 143 11.48 7.02 31.46
C ASN A 143 12.45 7.77 30.51
N HIS A 144 11.97 8.82 29.84
CA HIS A 144 12.81 9.66 28.98
C HIS A 144 13.96 10.34 29.74
N SER A 145 13.69 10.92 30.91
CA SER A 145 14.73 11.57 31.71
C SER A 145 15.77 10.60 32.28
N GLN A 146 15.38 9.35 32.53
CA GLN A 146 16.26 8.32 33.10
C GLN A 146 17.05 7.52 32.04
N HIS A 147 16.49 7.33 30.84
CA HIS A 147 16.98 6.36 29.86
C HIS A 147 16.97 6.87 28.41
N GLN A 148 17.21 8.18 28.19
CA GLN A 148 17.05 8.84 26.89
C GLN A 148 17.63 8.05 25.69
N HIS A 149 18.88 7.60 25.75
CA HIS A 149 19.53 6.87 24.65
C HIS A 149 18.99 5.44 24.46
N GLN A 150 18.63 4.75 25.54
CA GLN A 150 18.08 3.38 25.47
C GLN A 150 16.63 3.37 24.98
N LEU A 151 15.88 4.45 25.22
CA LEU A 151 14.49 4.57 24.84
C LEU A 151 14.29 4.52 23.32
N THR A 152 15.09 5.27 22.56
CA THR A 152 15.02 5.25 21.08
C THR A 152 15.41 3.89 20.51
N GLY A 153 16.44 3.26 21.08
CA GLY A 153 16.84 1.89 20.69
C GLY A 153 15.73 0.87 20.94
N TYR A 154 15.13 0.90 22.13
CA TYR A 154 14.02 0.03 22.49
C TYR A 154 12.78 0.26 21.61
N PHE A 155 12.48 1.51 21.28
CA PHE A 155 11.43 1.87 20.34
C PHE A 155 11.66 1.24 18.95
N ILE A 156 12.88 1.40 18.40
CA ILE A 156 13.25 0.79 17.11
C ILE A 156 13.06 -0.72 17.17
N TYR A 157 13.53 -1.37 18.23
CA TYR A 157 13.39 -2.81 18.44
C TYR A 157 11.91 -3.27 18.45
N GLU A 158 11.07 -2.61 19.25
CA GLU A 158 9.66 -2.98 19.41
C GLU A 158 8.83 -2.75 18.14
N VAL A 159 9.14 -1.70 17.36
CA VAL A 159 8.54 -1.46 16.04
C VAL A 159 9.02 -2.52 15.04
N SER A 160 10.32 -2.78 14.99
CA SER A 160 10.92 -3.73 14.02
C SER A 160 10.36 -5.14 14.16
N ARG A 161 10.32 -5.67 15.39
CA ARG A 161 9.81 -7.04 15.63
C ARG A 161 8.33 -7.18 15.27
N ARG A 162 7.52 -6.13 15.45
CA ARG A 162 6.08 -6.11 15.10
C ARG A 162 5.83 -5.92 13.61
N HIS A 163 6.81 -5.40 12.89
CA HIS A 163 6.71 -5.08 11.47
C HIS A 163 7.90 -5.70 10.71
N PRO A 164 7.96 -7.04 10.58
CA PRO A 164 9.12 -7.77 10.05
C PRO A 164 9.46 -7.52 8.57
N PHE A 165 8.57 -6.82 7.85
CA PHE A 165 8.71 -6.46 6.44
C PHE A 165 8.67 -4.93 6.20
N LEU A 166 8.57 -4.13 7.26
CA LEU A 166 8.59 -2.67 7.13
C LEU A 166 10.03 -2.21 6.88
N TYR A 167 10.20 -1.24 5.97
CA TYR A 167 11.52 -0.77 5.61
C TYR A 167 12.22 -0.09 6.79
N ALA A 168 13.49 -0.41 7.01
CA ALA A 168 14.35 0.25 7.99
C ALA A 168 14.32 1.80 7.92
N PRO A 169 14.33 2.48 6.74
CA PRO A 169 14.29 3.93 6.67
C PRO A 169 13.02 4.53 7.28
N THR A 170 11.88 3.84 7.13
CA THR A 170 10.63 4.26 7.76
C THR A 170 10.76 4.12 9.28
N ILE A 171 11.29 3.00 9.76
CA ILE A 171 11.47 2.75 11.20
C ILE A 171 12.40 3.82 11.81
N LEU A 172 13.51 4.15 11.14
CA LEU A 172 14.47 5.16 11.58
C LEU A 172 13.89 6.57 11.53
N SER A 173 13.20 6.94 10.44
CA SER A 173 12.52 8.24 10.31
C SER A 173 11.50 8.43 11.43
N VAL A 174 10.72 7.38 11.74
CA VAL A 174 9.75 7.41 12.83
C VAL A 174 10.44 7.45 14.20
N ALA A 175 11.57 6.79 14.39
CA ALA A 175 12.34 6.85 15.63
C ALA A 175 12.84 8.28 15.91
N LEU A 176 13.29 9.01 14.89
CA LEU A 176 13.66 10.43 15.02
C LEU A 176 12.48 11.30 15.44
N ARG A 177 11.29 11.08 14.85
CA ARG A 177 10.06 11.79 15.24
C ARG A 177 9.60 11.43 16.65
N TYR A 178 9.82 10.19 17.07
CA TYR A 178 9.53 9.74 18.42
C TYR A 178 10.45 10.44 19.43
N GLU A 179 11.75 10.49 19.17
CA GLU A 179 12.72 11.22 19.99
C GLU A 179 12.37 12.71 20.11
N GLU A 180 12.03 13.35 18.99
CA GLU A 180 11.58 14.74 18.96
C GLU A 180 10.29 14.95 19.76
N MET A 181 9.33 14.03 19.64
CA MET A 181 8.09 14.06 20.44
C MET A 181 8.37 13.96 21.93
N MET A 182 9.25 13.02 22.35
CA MET A 182 9.63 12.87 23.76
C MET A 182 10.26 14.15 24.29
N LYS A 183 11.22 14.73 23.55
CA LYS A 183 11.87 15.99 23.92
C LYS A 183 10.87 17.14 24.05
N ASN A 184 9.98 17.30 23.07
CA ASN A 184 9.04 18.41 23.01
C ASN A 184 7.90 18.30 24.04
N CYS A 185 7.43 17.08 24.34
CA CYS A 185 6.30 16.88 25.25
C CYS A 185 6.70 16.66 26.70
N CYS A 186 7.96 16.33 26.98
CA CYS A 186 8.45 16.22 28.36
C CYS A 186 9.18 17.46 28.84
N GLY A 187 9.73 18.28 27.93
CA GLY A 187 10.57 19.40 28.30
C GLY A 187 11.90 18.95 28.90
N SER A 188 12.57 19.85 29.62
CA SER A 188 13.77 19.51 30.39
C SER A 188 13.40 19.24 31.85
N ALA A 189 14.32 18.66 32.63
CA ALA A 189 14.12 18.49 34.07
C ALA A 189 13.90 19.84 34.82
N GLU A 190 14.36 20.95 34.23
CA GLU A 190 14.33 22.30 34.80
C GLU A 190 13.12 23.13 34.30
N ASP A 191 12.54 22.75 33.15
CA ASP A 191 11.37 23.39 32.54
C ASP A 191 10.45 22.32 31.93
N PRO A 192 9.59 21.67 32.74
CA PRO A 192 8.67 20.63 32.28
C PRO A 192 7.58 21.22 31.38
N ALA A 193 7.25 20.52 30.29
CA ALA A 193 6.22 21.00 29.38
C ALA A 193 4.84 21.07 30.07
N PRO A 194 4.09 22.18 29.90
CA PRO A 194 2.73 22.27 30.43
C PRO A 194 1.80 21.30 29.69
N ASN A 195 1.05 20.49 30.45
CA ASN A 195 0.08 19.51 29.97
C ASN A 195 0.65 18.49 28.95
N PRO A 196 1.54 17.58 29.42
CA PRO A 196 2.22 16.62 28.54
C PRO A 196 1.24 15.65 27.87
N GLU A 197 0.11 15.33 28.49
CA GLU A 197 -0.93 14.45 27.93
C GLU A 197 -1.51 15.01 26.62
N GLU A 198 -1.88 16.30 26.62
CA GLU A 198 -2.38 16.97 25.42
C GLU A 198 -1.30 17.08 24.33
N CYS A 199 -0.04 17.31 24.73
CA CYS A 199 1.08 17.31 23.78
C CYS A 199 1.24 15.95 23.10
N PHE A 200 1.27 14.86 23.86
CA PHE A 200 1.37 13.50 23.32
C PHE A 200 0.19 13.16 22.43
N ARG A 201 -1.04 13.51 22.83
CA ARG A 201 -2.24 13.31 22.01
C ARG A 201 -2.12 13.96 20.62
N ARG A 202 -1.54 15.16 20.56
CA ARG A 202 -1.31 15.91 19.31
C ARG A 202 -0.13 15.37 18.48
N GLN A 203 0.96 14.96 19.12
CA GLN A 203 2.20 14.56 18.43
C GLN A 203 2.23 13.08 18.05
N ALA A 204 1.62 12.18 18.83
CA ALA A 204 1.66 10.73 18.59
C ALA A 204 1.19 10.31 17.19
N PRO A 205 0.17 10.94 16.56
CA PRO A 205 -0.19 10.64 15.18
C PRO A 205 0.96 10.86 14.19
N LYS A 206 1.88 11.81 14.42
CA LYS A 206 3.04 12.06 13.54
C LYS A 206 4.07 10.92 13.56
N VAL A 207 4.07 10.12 14.63
CA VAL A 207 4.93 8.95 14.83
C VAL A 207 4.25 7.69 14.33
N VAL A 208 2.99 7.45 14.71
CA VAL A 208 2.30 6.17 14.43
C VAL A 208 1.75 6.11 13.00
N LYS A 209 1.31 7.24 12.43
CA LYS A 209 0.68 7.26 11.11
C LYS A 209 1.63 6.79 9.99
N PRO A 210 2.90 7.25 9.91
CA PRO A 210 3.83 6.77 8.88
C PRO A 210 4.08 5.26 8.94
N VAL A 211 4.22 4.67 10.13
CA VAL A 211 4.38 3.20 10.29
C VAL A 211 3.22 2.45 9.66
N LYS A 212 1.98 2.93 9.88
CA LYS A 212 0.77 2.31 9.32
C LYS A 212 0.66 2.53 7.82
N GLU A 213 0.87 3.76 7.35
CA GLU A 213 0.71 4.11 5.93
C GLU A 213 1.79 3.46 5.05
N ASP A 214 3.06 3.56 5.45
CA ASP A 214 4.16 2.92 4.72
C ASP A 214 4.10 1.40 4.80
N GLY A 215 3.72 0.86 5.97
CA GLY A 215 3.48 -0.57 6.13
C GLY A 215 2.39 -1.07 5.18
N LEU A 216 1.27 -0.35 5.11
CA LEU A 216 0.17 -0.68 4.20
C LEU A 216 0.59 -0.58 2.72
N ARG A 217 1.34 0.46 2.34
CA ARG A 217 1.89 0.63 0.99
C ARG A 217 2.84 -0.49 0.60
N GLN A 218 3.70 -0.91 1.53
CA GLN A 218 4.62 -2.03 1.33
C GLN A 218 3.86 -3.34 1.18
N GLU A 219 2.97 -3.67 2.11
CA GLU A 219 2.12 -4.86 2.01
C GLU A 219 1.29 -4.90 0.72
N HIS A 220 0.80 -3.74 0.28
CA HIS A 220 0.07 -3.60 -0.97
C HIS A 220 0.94 -3.89 -2.18
N THR A 221 2.13 -3.28 -2.23
CA THR A 221 3.12 -3.52 -3.30
C THR A 221 3.51 -5.00 -3.36
N CYS A 222 3.78 -5.62 -2.21
CA CYS A 222 4.10 -7.04 -2.14
C CYS A 222 2.90 -7.93 -2.50
N GLY A 223 1.68 -7.52 -2.14
CA GLY A 223 0.46 -8.18 -2.57
C GLY A 223 0.29 -8.17 -4.10
N ILE A 224 0.59 -7.04 -4.75
CA ILE A 224 0.59 -6.93 -6.21
C ILE A 224 1.63 -7.86 -6.82
N LEU A 225 2.87 -7.78 -6.35
CA LEU A 225 3.97 -8.60 -6.86
C LEU A 225 3.67 -10.10 -6.71
N LYS A 226 3.20 -10.53 -5.53
CA LYS A 226 2.86 -11.92 -5.24
C LYS A 226 1.69 -12.43 -6.10
N LYS A 227 0.66 -11.61 -6.30
CA LYS A 227 -0.58 -12.06 -6.97
C LYS A 227 -0.58 -11.88 -8.48
N PHE A 228 0.00 -10.78 -8.97
CA PHE A 228 -0.07 -10.37 -10.38
C PHE A 228 1.31 -10.30 -11.06
N GLY A 229 2.39 -10.56 -10.33
CA GLY A 229 3.74 -10.65 -10.87
C GLY A 229 4.42 -9.31 -11.13
N GLU A 230 5.70 -9.41 -11.48
CA GLU A 230 6.60 -8.27 -11.71
C GLU A 230 6.13 -7.36 -12.84
N ARG A 231 5.60 -7.93 -13.93
CA ARG A 231 5.06 -7.17 -15.07
C ARG A 231 4.02 -6.13 -14.63
N THR A 232 3.10 -6.54 -13.76
CA THR A 232 2.03 -5.66 -13.25
C THR A 232 2.60 -4.57 -12.35
N LEU A 233 3.56 -4.92 -11.49
CA LEU A 233 4.27 -3.94 -10.66
C LEU A 233 5.02 -2.92 -11.53
N LYS A 234 5.76 -3.38 -12.55
CA LYS A 234 6.47 -2.51 -13.49
C LYS A 234 5.52 -1.57 -14.23
N ALA A 235 4.36 -2.05 -14.69
CA ALA A 235 3.36 -1.18 -15.32
C ALA A 235 2.85 -0.10 -14.35
N LEU A 236 2.56 -0.45 -13.09
CA LEU A 236 2.13 0.51 -12.07
C LEU A 236 3.23 1.56 -11.81
N LYS A 237 4.47 1.13 -11.62
CA LYS A 237 5.61 2.02 -11.40
C LYS A 237 5.88 2.89 -12.62
N LEU A 238 5.70 2.35 -13.83
CA LEU A 238 5.85 3.11 -15.08
C LEU A 238 4.85 4.26 -15.13
N ALA A 239 3.57 4.01 -14.83
CA ALA A 239 2.57 5.08 -14.78
C ALA A 239 2.95 6.16 -13.74
N GLN A 240 3.28 5.75 -12.52
CA GLN A 240 3.64 6.65 -11.42
C GLN A 240 4.90 7.49 -11.71
N ILE A 241 5.97 6.86 -12.22
CA ILE A 241 7.24 7.53 -12.49
C ILE A 241 7.13 8.43 -13.72
N SER A 242 6.36 8.03 -14.74
CA SER A 242 6.11 8.87 -15.92
C SER A 242 5.33 10.14 -15.57
N GLN A 243 4.42 10.07 -14.59
CA GLN A 243 3.73 11.26 -14.06
C GLN A 243 4.66 12.11 -13.19
N LYS A 244 5.53 11.48 -12.39
CA LYS A 244 6.43 12.18 -11.47
C LYS A 244 7.56 12.91 -12.18
N PHE A 245 8.13 12.27 -13.21
CA PHE A 245 9.25 12.75 -14.02
C PHE A 245 8.83 12.87 -15.49
N PRO A 246 7.81 13.67 -15.82
CA PRO A 246 7.20 13.67 -17.14
C PRO A 246 8.10 14.28 -18.21
N LYS A 247 9.22 14.93 -17.88
CA LYS A 247 10.21 15.45 -18.84
C LYS A 247 11.29 14.42 -19.20
N ALA A 248 11.52 13.44 -18.33
CA ALA A 248 12.51 12.39 -18.55
C ALA A 248 12.12 11.51 -19.74
N ASP A 249 13.11 11.05 -20.50
CA ASP A 249 12.88 10.14 -21.63
C ASP A 249 12.46 8.73 -21.17
N PHE A 250 11.93 7.94 -22.11
CA PHE A 250 11.45 6.59 -21.83
C PHE A 250 12.55 5.66 -21.30
N ALA A 251 13.78 5.77 -21.80
CA ALA A 251 14.87 4.90 -21.38
C ALA A 251 15.24 5.13 -19.91
N THR A 252 15.32 6.40 -19.52
CA THR A 252 15.57 6.85 -18.14
C THR A 252 14.46 6.39 -17.21
N VAL A 253 13.20 6.59 -17.60
CA VAL A 253 12.05 6.14 -16.80
C VAL A 253 12.01 4.61 -16.70
N ASN A 254 12.24 3.89 -17.80
CA ASN A 254 12.21 2.42 -17.81
C ASN A 254 13.34 1.81 -16.97
N LYS A 255 14.52 2.44 -16.94
CA LYS A 255 15.60 2.08 -16.01
C LYS A 255 15.12 2.19 -14.57
N LEU A 256 14.61 3.36 -14.16
CA LEU A 256 14.08 3.59 -12.81
C LEU A 256 12.98 2.60 -12.43
N VAL A 257 12.06 2.30 -13.36
CA VAL A 257 11.01 1.29 -13.16
C VAL A 257 11.60 -0.08 -12.88
N THR A 258 12.65 -0.46 -13.60
CA THR A 258 13.33 -1.75 -13.42
C THR A 258 14.04 -1.82 -12.08
N ASP A 259 14.82 -0.80 -11.75
CA ASP A 259 15.55 -0.73 -10.47
C ASP A 259 14.57 -0.75 -9.28
N ILE A 260 13.48 0.02 -9.34
CA ILE A 260 12.45 0.05 -8.29
C ILE A 260 11.68 -1.28 -8.19
N ALA A 261 11.42 -1.95 -9.32
CA ALA A 261 10.77 -3.26 -9.30
C ALA A 261 11.66 -4.32 -8.64
N ASN A 262 12.97 -4.33 -8.95
CA ASN A 262 13.95 -5.23 -8.35
C ASN A 262 14.08 -4.97 -6.84
N MET A 263 14.26 -3.70 -6.45
CA MET A 263 14.27 -3.29 -5.04
C MET A 263 13.04 -3.84 -4.30
N HIS A 264 11.84 -3.68 -4.88
CA HIS A 264 10.62 -4.20 -4.27
C HIS A 264 10.56 -5.74 -4.23
N GLN A 265 11.19 -6.47 -5.16
CA GLN A 265 11.29 -7.93 -5.06
C GLN A 265 12.06 -8.33 -3.81
N ASP A 266 13.21 -7.73 -3.58
CA ASP A 266 14.08 -8.04 -2.44
C ASP A 266 13.39 -7.63 -1.13
N CYS A 267 12.84 -6.41 -1.08
CA CYS A 267 12.09 -5.96 0.07
C CYS A 267 10.88 -6.86 0.41
N CYS A 268 10.15 -7.33 -0.61
CA CYS A 268 8.94 -8.14 -0.41
C CYS A 268 9.22 -9.60 -0.05
N ARG A 269 10.41 -10.11 -0.40
CA ARG A 269 10.92 -11.38 0.14
C ARG A 269 11.33 -11.24 1.61
N GLY A 270 11.59 -10.01 2.05
CA GLY A 270 12.07 -9.68 3.38
C GLY A 270 13.59 -9.60 3.45
N ASP A 271 14.26 -9.53 2.29
CA ASP A 271 15.68 -9.25 2.18
C ASP A 271 15.90 -7.74 2.36
N MET A 272 16.00 -7.34 3.63
CA MET A 272 16.10 -5.94 4.03
C MET A 272 17.43 -5.30 3.60
N LEU A 273 18.47 -6.10 3.34
CA LEU A 273 19.79 -5.63 2.98
C LEU A 273 19.84 -5.19 1.52
N ASP A 274 19.50 -6.09 0.61
CA ASP A 274 19.44 -5.80 -0.82
C ASP A 274 18.40 -4.72 -1.10
N CYS A 275 17.24 -4.79 -0.43
CA CYS A 275 16.21 -3.75 -0.45
C CYS A 275 16.75 -2.35 -0.13
N MET A 276 17.67 -2.24 0.84
CA MET A 276 18.24 -0.96 1.27
C MET A 276 19.33 -0.47 0.33
N HIS A 277 20.16 -1.39 -0.12
CA HIS A 277 21.21 -1.12 -1.07
C HIS A 277 20.62 -0.57 -2.38
N ASP A 278 19.68 -1.29 -2.97
CA ASP A 278 18.99 -0.86 -4.20
C ASP A 278 18.32 0.50 -4.02
N ARG A 279 17.71 0.73 -2.84
CA ARG A 279 17.09 2.02 -2.53
C ARG A 279 18.12 3.15 -2.50
N GLU A 280 19.31 2.93 -1.94
CA GLU A 280 20.39 3.92 -1.93
C GLU A 280 20.85 4.23 -3.36
N GLU A 281 21.10 3.20 -4.17
CA GLU A 281 21.53 3.37 -5.57
C GLU A 281 20.49 4.14 -6.39
N ILE A 282 19.20 3.83 -6.20
CA ILE A 282 18.10 4.55 -6.85
C ILE A 282 18.10 6.02 -6.42
N LEU A 283 18.27 6.31 -5.13
CA LEU A 283 18.30 7.69 -4.64
C LEU A 283 19.52 8.45 -5.15
N HIS A 284 20.68 7.80 -5.19
CA HIS A 284 21.89 8.36 -5.77
C HIS A 284 21.71 8.69 -7.25
N TYR A 285 21.17 7.74 -8.03
CA TYR A 285 20.87 7.95 -9.44
C TYR A 285 19.88 9.09 -9.66
N VAL A 286 18.78 9.13 -8.89
CA VAL A 286 17.77 10.20 -8.99
C VAL A 286 18.37 11.57 -8.69
N CYS A 287 19.21 11.69 -7.67
CA CYS A 287 19.80 12.97 -7.31
C CYS A 287 20.94 13.42 -8.23
N THR A 288 21.72 12.48 -8.76
CA THR A 288 22.75 12.77 -9.77
C THR A 288 22.12 13.23 -11.09
N ASN A 289 20.93 12.73 -11.41
CA ASN A 289 20.20 13.06 -12.65
C ASN A 289 19.02 14.02 -12.42
N GLN A 290 19.00 14.74 -11.30
CA GLN A 290 17.83 15.54 -10.90
C GLN A 290 17.40 16.58 -11.94
N ASP A 291 18.35 17.19 -12.67
CA ASP A 291 18.08 18.25 -13.64
C ASP A 291 17.30 17.75 -14.88
N ILE A 292 17.44 16.47 -15.24
CA ILE A 292 16.67 15.86 -16.33
C ILE A 292 15.39 15.17 -15.83
N LEU A 293 15.30 14.87 -14.53
CA LEU A 293 14.18 14.16 -13.93
C LEU A 293 13.06 15.11 -13.48
N SER A 294 13.37 16.04 -12.58
CA SER A 294 12.37 16.96 -12.05
C SER A 294 12.98 18.18 -11.35
N SER A 295 12.38 19.34 -11.63
CA SER A 295 12.68 20.57 -10.91
C SER A 295 12.25 20.55 -9.44
N LYS A 296 11.29 19.69 -9.07
CA LYS A 296 10.65 19.65 -7.74
C LYS A 296 11.45 18.89 -6.68
N ILE A 297 12.51 18.17 -7.06
CA ILE A 297 13.28 17.31 -6.13
C ILE A 297 14.62 17.92 -5.69
N LYS A 298 14.96 19.13 -6.14
CA LYS A 298 16.26 19.77 -5.83
C LYS A 298 16.54 19.86 -4.33
N THR A 299 15.58 20.41 -3.59
CA THR A 299 15.66 20.54 -2.12
C THR A 299 15.59 19.20 -1.40
N CYS A 300 15.09 18.14 -2.05
CA CYS A 300 15.11 16.80 -1.47
C CYS A 300 16.50 16.18 -1.53
N CYS A 301 17.24 16.40 -2.63
CA CYS A 301 18.56 15.83 -2.83
C CYS A 301 19.64 16.38 -1.89
N GLU A 302 19.41 17.57 -1.34
CA GLU A 302 20.23 18.18 -0.29
C GLU A 302 19.99 17.56 1.10
N LYS A 303 18.91 16.78 1.28
CA LYS A 303 18.57 16.19 2.58
C LYS A 303 19.45 14.97 2.91
N PRO A 304 19.61 14.66 4.22
CA PRO A 304 20.20 13.40 4.68
C PRO A 304 19.43 12.18 4.13
N LEU A 305 20.11 11.05 3.95
CA LEU A 305 19.60 9.85 3.27
C LEU A 305 18.16 9.45 3.67
N LEU A 306 17.89 9.37 4.98
CA LEU A 306 16.58 8.97 5.51
C LEU A 306 15.46 9.94 5.12
N GLN A 307 15.72 11.25 5.19
CA GLN A 307 14.75 12.29 4.85
C GLN A 307 14.65 12.51 3.34
N ARG A 308 15.76 12.28 2.61
CA ARG A 308 15.84 12.38 1.15
C ARG A 308 14.84 11.45 0.49
N SER A 309 14.79 10.19 0.92
CA SER A 309 13.88 9.22 0.31
C SER A 309 12.42 9.59 0.51
N GLU A 310 12.04 9.95 1.75
CA GLU A 310 10.68 10.39 2.04
C GLU A 310 10.31 11.65 1.26
N CYS A 311 11.23 12.62 1.17
CA CYS A 311 11.02 13.85 0.42
C CYS A 311 10.81 13.58 -1.08
N ILE A 312 11.66 12.77 -1.71
CA ILE A 312 11.53 12.44 -3.13
C ILE A 312 10.21 11.71 -3.39
N VAL A 313 9.84 10.71 -2.58
CA VAL A 313 8.59 9.96 -2.76
C VAL A 313 7.38 10.89 -2.64
N ASN A 314 7.38 11.81 -1.69
CA ASN A 314 6.26 12.73 -1.42
C ASN A 314 6.30 14.03 -2.23
N ALA A 315 7.35 14.28 -3.02
CA ALA A 315 7.41 15.44 -3.90
C ALA A 315 6.32 15.37 -4.97
N ASP A 316 5.72 16.52 -5.27
CA ASP A 316 4.74 16.70 -6.34
C ASP A 316 5.34 16.29 -7.70
N ASN A 317 4.44 15.93 -8.63
CA ASN A 317 4.80 15.70 -10.03
C ASN A 317 5.43 16.97 -10.64
N ASP A 318 6.43 16.80 -11.52
CA ASP A 318 6.95 17.95 -12.27
C ASP A 318 5.92 18.46 -13.28
N ASP A 319 6.15 19.67 -13.78
CA ASP A 319 5.24 20.30 -14.72
C ASP A 319 5.16 19.50 -16.03
N LYS A 320 3.94 19.32 -16.54
CA LYS A 320 3.69 18.65 -17.84
C LYS A 320 4.55 19.27 -18.94
N PRO A 321 5.23 18.47 -19.79
CA PRO A 321 6.04 19.00 -20.88
C PRO A 321 5.20 19.85 -21.85
N ALA A 322 5.72 21.03 -22.19
CA ALA A 322 5.08 21.91 -23.16
C ALA A 322 5.07 21.27 -24.56
N GLY A 323 4.02 21.56 -25.34
CA GLY A 323 3.92 21.13 -26.73
C GLY A 323 3.50 19.67 -26.95
N LEU A 324 3.24 18.89 -25.89
CA LEU A 324 2.69 17.55 -26.03
C LEU A 324 1.16 17.59 -26.23
N SER A 325 0.70 17.01 -27.33
CA SER A 325 -0.71 16.70 -27.55
C SER A 325 -1.23 15.81 -26.42
N PRO A 326 -2.43 16.08 -25.85
CA PRO A 326 -3.09 15.13 -24.94
C PRO A 326 -3.39 13.78 -25.61
N HIS A 327 -3.70 13.80 -26.91
CA HIS A 327 -3.95 12.58 -27.69
C HIS A 327 -2.64 11.89 -28.09
N VAL A 328 -2.70 10.57 -28.16
CA VAL A 328 -1.59 9.66 -28.51
C VAL A 328 -1.83 9.04 -29.89
N ARG A 329 -2.04 9.89 -30.91
CA ARG A 329 -2.41 9.47 -32.27
C ARG A 329 -1.38 8.52 -32.88
N GLU A 330 -0.11 8.64 -32.53
CA GLU A 330 0.95 7.73 -32.97
C GLU A 330 0.73 6.26 -32.54
N PHE A 331 -0.13 6.02 -31.54
CA PHE A 331 -0.51 4.68 -31.07
C PHE A 331 -1.85 4.19 -31.62
N ILE A 332 -2.52 4.98 -32.45
CA ILE A 332 -3.88 4.72 -32.96
C ILE A 332 -3.93 4.79 -34.49
N GLU A 333 -3.31 5.80 -35.08
CA GLU A 333 -3.39 6.14 -36.51
C GLU A 333 -2.21 5.61 -37.33
N ASP A 334 -1.11 5.19 -36.69
CA ASP A 334 0.09 4.70 -37.40
C ASP A 334 -0.13 3.28 -37.96
N LYS A 335 0.11 3.11 -39.26
CA LYS A 335 -0.02 1.82 -39.96
C LYS A 335 0.88 0.72 -39.39
N GLY A 336 1.99 1.08 -38.75
CA GLY A 336 2.95 0.13 -38.17
C GLY A 336 2.58 -0.45 -36.80
N ILE A 337 1.43 -0.08 -36.21
CA ILE A 337 1.08 -0.47 -34.82
C ILE A 337 0.99 -1.99 -34.65
N CYS A 338 0.29 -2.69 -35.56
CA CYS A 338 0.08 -4.13 -35.42
C CYS A 338 1.38 -4.94 -35.60
N GLU A 339 2.28 -4.48 -36.46
CA GLU A 339 3.60 -5.10 -36.63
C GLU A 339 4.44 -4.95 -35.36
N ARG A 340 4.53 -3.73 -34.80
CA ARG A 340 5.25 -3.47 -33.54
C ARG A 340 4.62 -4.21 -32.36
N PHE A 341 3.29 -4.29 -32.29
CA PHE A 341 2.60 -5.05 -31.25
C PHE A 341 2.87 -6.56 -31.34
N ALA A 342 2.98 -7.11 -32.55
CA ALA A 342 3.29 -8.52 -32.76
C ALA A 342 4.77 -8.85 -32.44
N GLN A 343 5.71 -7.97 -32.79
CA GLN A 343 7.14 -8.19 -32.59
C GLN A 343 7.62 -7.83 -31.18
N GLU A 344 7.11 -6.74 -30.61
CA GLU A 344 7.61 -6.11 -29.38
C GLU A 344 6.46 -5.75 -28.42
N LYS A 345 5.50 -6.66 -28.23
CA LYS A 345 4.27 -6.45 -27.45
C LYS A 345 4.48 -5.64 -26.17
N ASP A 346 5.41 -6.05 -25.32
CA ASP A 346 5.61 -5.46 -24.00
C ASP A 346 6.23 -4.07 -24.06
N ALA A 347 7.22 -3.89 -24.94
CA ALA A 347 7.86 -2.59 -25.14
C ALA A 347 6.88 -1.58 -25.76
N HIS A 348 6.05 -2.01 -26.71
CA HIS A 348 5.01 -1.19 -27.32
C HIS A 348 3.97 -0.73 -26.30
N LEU A 349 3.44 -1.64 -25.47
CA LEU A 349 2.48 -1.31 -24.41
C LEU A 349 3.10 -0.42 -23.32
N ALA A 350 4.37 -0.65 -22.96
CA ALA A 350 5.09 0.20 -22.02
C ALA A 350 5.27 1.63 -22.59
N ARG A 351 5.61 1.74 -23.88
CA ARG A 351 5.75 3.04 -24.56
C ARG A 351 4.43 3.80 -24.57
N PHE A 352 3.32 3.12 -24.90
CA PHE A 352 1.97 3.69 -24.83
C PHE A 352 1.68 4.22 -23.43
N LEU A 353 1.88 3.39 -22.40
CA LEU A 353 1.59 3.75 -21.02
C LEU A 353 2.45 4.93 -20.55
N TYR A 354 3.74 4.96 -20.89
CA TYR A 354 4.64 6.09 -20.61
C TYR A 354 4.13 7.38 -21.23
N GLU A 355 3.85 7.37 -22.54
CA GLU A 355 3.42 8.56 -23.27
C GLU A 355 2.07 9.06 -22.74
N TYR A 356 1.12 8.16 -22.49
CA TYR A 356 -0.18 8.55 -21.95
C TYR A 356 -0.07 9.08 -20.52
N SER A 357 0.71 8.41 -19.65
CA SER A 357 0.85 8.81 -18.24
C SER A 357 1.49 10.18 -18.07
N ARG A 358 2.57 10.49 -18.80
CA ARG A 358 3.24 11.80 -18.71
C ARG A 358 2.39 12.97 -19.25
N ARG A 359 1.37 12.68 -20.07
CA ARG A 359 0.42 13.68 -20.60
C ARG A 359 -0.74 13.95 -19.64
N HIS A 360 -1.01 13.04 -18.70
CA HIS A 360 -2.20 13.03 -17.87
C HIS A 360 -1.87 12.90 -16.37
N PRO A 361 -1.24 13.91 -15.74
CA PRO A 361 -1.01 13.92 -14.29
C PRO A 361 -2.30 13.94 -13.46
N GLU A 362 -3.42 14.35 -14.06
CA GLU A 362 -4.75 14.39 -13.45
C GLU A 362 -5.41 13.01 -13.31
N PHE A 363 -4.90 11.99 -14.00
CA PHE A 363 -5.42 10.62 -13.89
C PHE A 363 -4.71 9.84 -12.80
N SER A 364 -5.43 8.93 -12.16
CA SER A 364 -4.78 8.00 -11.22
C SER A 364 -3.93 6.98 -11.99
N ALA A 365 -2.91 6.44 -11.33
CA ALA A 365 -2.13 5.35 -11.91
C ALA A 365 -3.01 4.13 -12.22
N GLN A 366 -4.02 3.84 -11.39
CA GLN A 366 -4.97 2.75 -11.59
C GLN A 366 -5.83 2.95 -12.84
N MET A 367 -6.26 4.18 -13.11
CA MET A 367 -6.98 4.56 -14.32
C MET A 367 -6.10 4.42 -15.56
N LEU A 368 -4.85 4.88 -15.50
CA LEU A 368 -3.87 4.72 -16.57
C LEU A 368 -3.63 3.24 -16.89
N LEU A 369 -3.58 2.37 -15.89
CA LEU A 369 -3.50 0.92 -16.10
C LEU A 369 -4.76 0.34 -16.75
N ARG A 370 -5.96 0.84 -16.44
CA ARG A 370 -7.20 0.44 -17.13
C ARG A 370 -7.19 0.85 -18.59
N ILE A 371 -6.77 2.08 -18.88
CA ILE A 371 -6.61 2.61 -20.24
C ILE A 371 -5.59 1.76 -21.02
N GLY A 372 -4.42 1.47 -20.42
CA GLY A 372 -3.43 0.57 -21.01
C GLY A 372 -3.94 -0.84 -21.25
N LYS A 373 -4.79 -1.37 -20.37
CA LYS A 373 -5.42 -2.68 -20.55
C LYS A 373 -6.44 -2.67 -21.69
N GLY A 374 -7.30 -1.65 -21.76
CA GLY A 374 -8.24 -1.48 -22.87
C GLY A 374 -7.53 -1.32 -24.22
N TYR A 375 -6.41 -0.60 -24.25
CA TYR A 375 -5.56 -0.51 -25.44
C TYR A 375 -4.98 -1.87 -25.85
N GLU A 376 -4.47 -2.65 -24.90
CA GLU A 376 -4.01 -4.02 -25.18
C GLU A 376 -5.12 -4.89 -25.78
N GLU A 377 -6.33 -4.84 -25.21
CA GLU A 377 -7.49 -5.62 -25.68
C GLU A 377 -7.93 -5.19 -27.09
N LEU A 378 -7.93 -3.89 -27.37
CA LEU A 378 -8.20 -3.35 -28.70
C LEU A 378 -7.20 -3.87 -29.73
N LEU A 379 -5.89 -3.82 -29.44
CA LEU A 379 -4.88 -4.34 -30.37
C LEU A 379 -5.00 -5.86 -30.55
N GLN A 380 -5.32 -6.59 -29.49
CA GLN A 380 -5.58 -8.03 -29.59
C GLN A 380 -6.79 -8.35 -30.48
N GLU A 381 -7.78 -7.47 -30.59
CA GLU A 381 -8.93 -7.60 -31.49
C GLU A 381 -8.55 -7.15 -32.91
N CYS A 382 -8.04 -5.93 -33.06
CA CYS A 382 -7.86 -5.26 -34.34
C CYS A 382 -6.64 -5.73 -35.14
N CYS A 383 -5.63 -6.31 -34.49
CA CYS A 383 -4.44 -6.82 -35.20
C CYS A 383 -4.57 -8.29 -35.61
N ARG A 384 -5.77 -8.89 -35.50
CA ARG A 384 -6.04 -10.23 -36.03
C ARG A 384 -6.27 -10.19 -37.54
N GLY A 385 -5.89 -11.27 -38.23
CA GLY A 385 -6.17 -11.40 -39.66
C GLY A 385 -7.68 -11.30 -39.94
N GLY A 386 -8.05 -10.42 -40.88
CA GLY A 386 -9.45 -10.18 -41.27
C GLY A 386 -10.16 -9.08 -40.48
N ALA A 387 -9.50 -8.40 -39.54
CA ALA A 387 -10.04 -7.20 -38.91
C ALA A 387 -10.11 -6.02 -39.92
N PRO A 388 -11.10 -5.12 -39.80
CA PRO A 388 -11.16 -3.91 -40.61
C PRO A 388 -9.91 -3.03 -40.45
N ASP A 389 -9.43 -2.43 -41.54
CA ASP A 389 -8.25 -1.54 -41.53
C ASP A 389 -8.41 -0.33 -40.61
N ASP A 390 -9.66 0.09 -40.35
CA ASP A 390 -10.01 1.20 -39.47
C ASP A 390 -10.31 0.76 -38.02
N CYS A 391 -10.18 -0.52 -37.66
CA CYS A 391 -10.55 -1.03 -36.33
C CYS A 391 -9.83 -0.29 -35.20
N CYS A 392 -8.53 -0.02 -35.37
CA CYS A 392 -7.73 0.73 -34.39
C CYS A 392 -8.17 2.18 -34.23
N SER A 393 -8.83 2.79 -35.23
CA SER A 393 -9.28 4.19 -35.18
C SER A 393 -10.30 4.46 -34.07
N ARG A 394 -11.00 3.40 -33.60
CA ARG A 394 -11.88 3.44 -32.42
C ARG A 394 -11.13 3.61 -31.10
N GLY A 395 -9.80 3.56 -31.11
CA GLY A 395 -8.99 3.57 -29.90
C GLY A 395 -9.30 4.74 -28.98
N GLU A 396 -9.38 5.96 -29.50
CA GLU A 396 -9.72 7.14 -28.68
C GLU A 396 -11.08 7.00 -27.99
N GLU A 397 -12.08 6.39 -28.66
CA GLU A 397 -13.39 6.16 -28.07
C GLU A 397 -13.35 5.10 -26.96
N GLU A 398 -12.66 3.98 -27.20
CA GLU A 398 -12.50 2.92 -26.18
C GLU A 398 -11.75 3.43 -24.95
N LEU A 399 -10.69 4.23 -25.15
CA LEU A 399 -9.96 4.85 -24.04
C LEU A 399 -10.84 5.82 -23.24
N LYS A 400 -11.69 6.62 -23.93
CA LYS A 400 -12.64 7.53 -23.29
C LYS A 400 -13.69 6.84 -22.43
N LYS A 401 -14.10 5.61 -22.75
CA LYS A 401 -15.05 4.84 -21.92
C LYS A 401 -14.51 4.63 -20.51
N HIS A 402 -13.23 4.27 -20.38
CA HIS A 402 -12.58 4.12 -19.07
C HIS A 402 -12.48 5.43 -18.30
N ILE A 403 -12.29 6.55 -19.02
CA ILE A 403 -12.25 7.88 -18.43
C ILE A 403 -13.61 8.26 -17.85
N TYR A 404 -14.64 8.23 -18.70
CA TYR A 404 -15.99 8.61 -18.31
C TYR A 404 -16.52 7.78 -17.14
N GLU A 405 -16.30 6.46 -17.16
CA GLU A 405 -16.72 5.58 -16.06
C GLU A 405 -16.05 5.97 -14.74
N THR A 406 -14.74 6.24 -14.76
CA THR A 406 -13.99 6.58 -13.54
C THR A 406 -14.41 7.94 -12.99
N GLU A 407 -14.54 8.95 -13.85
CA GLU A 407 -14.96 10.30 -13.47
C GLU A 407 -16.38 10.32 -12.92
N SER A 408 -17.30 9.58 -13.55
CA SER A 408 -18.69 9.47 -13.12
C SER A 408 -18.79 8.85 -11.72
N VAL A 409 -18.13 7.71 -11.49
CA VAL A 409 -18.09 7.06 -10.17
C VAL A 409 -17.52 7.98 -9.10
N MET A 410 -16.44 8.70 -9.41
CA MET A 410 -15.81 9.62 -8.46
C MET A 410 -16.71 10.81 -8.11
N LYS A 411 -17.31 11.43 -9.13
CA LYS A 411 -18.22 12.56 -8.96
C LYS A 411 -19.41 12.17 -8.09
N THR A 412 -20.10 11.08 -8.43
CA THR A 412 -21.24 10.59 -7.64
C THR A 412 -20.82 10.27 -6.21
N SER A 413 -19.66 9.63 -6.00
CA SER A 413 -19.18 9.31 -4.64
C SER A 413 -18.91 10.56 -3.80
N CYS A 414 -18.30 11.59 -4.38
CA CYS A 414 -18.04 12.85 -3.67
C CYS A 414 -19.30 13.70 -3.47
N ASP A 415 -20.26 13.66 -4.39
CA ASP A 415 -21.55 14.34 -4.22
C ASP A 415 -22.34 13.73 -3.05
N ILE A 416 -22.38 12.40 -2.94
CA ILE A 416 -22.97 11.70 -1.80
C ILE A 416 -22.25 12.06 -0.49
N TYR A 417 -20.91 12.12 -0.51
CA TYR A 417 -20.12 12.51 0.66
C TYR A 417 -20.45 13.94 1.12
N LYS A 418 -20.55 14.91 0.19
CA LYS A 418 -20.91 16.30 0.49
C LYS A 418 -22.34 16.44 1.02
N GLU A 419 -23.28 15.67 0.49
CA GLU A 419 -24.68 15.70 0.93
C GLU A 419 -24.85 15.13 2.34
N LYS A 420 -24.19 14.01 2.65
CA LYS A 420 -24.40 13.26 3.90
C LYS A 420 -23.44 13.66 5.03
N GLY A 421 -22.28 14.22 4.72
CA GLY A 421 -21.24 14.58 5.69
C GLY A 421 -20.64 13.38 6.44
N ASP A 422 -19.66 13.64 7.31
CA ASP A 422 -18.90 12.61 8.03
C ASP A 422 -19.77 11.70 8.93
N TYR A 423 -20.86 12.25 9.49
CA TYR A 423 -21.69 11.57 10.50
C TYR A 423 -22.67 10.54 9.90
N TYR A 424 -23.19 10.77 8.68
CA TYR A 424 -24.09 9.81 8.01
C TYR A 424 -23.35 8.84 7.08
N PHE A 425 -22.17 9.20 6.55
CA PHE A 425 -21.35 8.26 5.80
C PHE A 425 -20.83 7.10 6.69
N GLN A 426 -20.66 7.35 7.99
CA GLN A 426 -20.32 6.35 9.01
C GLN A 426 -21.49 5.42 9.41
N ASN A 427 -22.72 5.90 9.25
CA ASN A 427 -23.92 5.25 9.79
C ASN A 427 -24.73 4.47 8.74
N GLU A 428 -24.37 4.56 7.46
CA GLU A 428 -25.03 3.76 6.42
C GLU A 428 -24.18 2.60 5.89
N TYR A 429 -22.88 2.50 6.17
CA TYR A 429 -22.03 1.56 5.43
C TYR A 429 -20.76 1.05 6.15
N TYR A 430 -20.24 -0.10 5.69
CA TYR A 430 -19.40 -1.09 6.41
C TYR A 430 -17.93 -0.68 6.63
N LEU A 431 -17.05 -1.56 7.13
CA LEU A 431 -15.62 -1.31 7.39
C LEU A 431 -14.90 -0.71 6.17
N PHE A 432 -15.35 -1.13 4.97
CA PHE A 432 -15.01 -0.56 3.67
C PHE A 432 -15.31 0.95 3.62
N PHE A 433 -16.47 1.38 4.09
CA PHE A 433 -16.90 2.77 4.12
C PHE A 433 -16.32 3.63 5.23
N TYR A 434 -15.89 3.12 6.40
CA TYR A 434 -15.07 3.97 7.30
C TYR A 434 -13.79 4.44 6.58
N GLN A 435 -13.18 3.52 5.81
CA GLN A 435 -12.06 3.86 4.94
C GLN A 435 -12.52 4.76 3.77
N MET A 436 -13.70 4.53 3.16
CA MET A 436 -14.24 5.46 2.15
C MET A 436 -14.57 6.86 2.68
N THR A 437 -15.09 7.03 3.90
CA THR A 437 -15.32 8.33 4.54
C THR A 437 -14.00 9.04 4.73
N THR A 438 -12.97 8.30 5.16
CA THR A 438 -11.61 8.82 5.31
C THR A 438 -11.03 9.26 3.95
N ILE A 439 -11.33 8.51 2.88
CA ILE A 439 -10.96 8.90 1.51
C ILE A 439 -11.75 10.14 1.07
N GLY A 440 -13.05 10.18 1.33
CA GLY A 440 -13.93 11.31 1.00
C GLY A 440 -13.47 12.59 1.68
N SER A 441 -13.24 12.56 2.99
CA SER A 441 -12.75 13.70 3.77
C SER A 441 -11.35 14.14 3.36
N LYS A 442 -10.49 13.22 2.90
CA LYS A 442 -9.15 13.55 2.43
C LYS A 442 -9.14 14.12 1.01
N CYS A 443 -9.94 13.57 0.11
CA CYS A 443 -9.81 13.75 -1.34
C CYS A 443 -10.91 14.60 -1.98
N CYS A 444 -12.17 14.55 -1.53
CA CYS A 444 -13.30 15.22 -2.21
C CYS A 444 -13.28 16.76 -2.12
N GLN A 445 -12.41 17.31 -1.27
CA GLN A 445 -12.14 18.74 -1.14
C GLN A 445 -10.96 19.22 -2.01
N LEU A 446 -10.25 18.30 -2.66
CA LEU A 446 -9.13 18.64 -3.54
C LEU A 446 -9.64 19.14 -4.89
N SER A 447 -8.76 19.82 -5.62
CA SER A 447 -9.00 20.23 -7.00
C SER A 447 -9.17 19.02 -7.93
N GLN A 448 -9.82 19.21 -9.07
CA GLN A 448 -10.18 18.13 -10.00
C GLN A 448 -8.95 17.32 -10.47
N ASP A 449 -7.80 17.99 -10.66
CA ASP A 449 -6.52 17.40 -11.04
C ASP A 449 -5.88 16.54 -9.94
N LYS A 450 -6.27 16.72 -8.67
CA LYS A 450 -5.75 15.95 -7.53
C LYS A 450 -6.76 14.95 -6.96
N LEU A 451 -8.03 15.11 -7.29
CA LEU A 451 -9.12 14.30 -6.79
C LEU A 451 -8.95 12.82 -7.18
N LEU A 452 -8.82 12.54 -8.48
CA LEU A 452 -8.75 11.17 -9.00
C LEU A 452 -7.49 10.43 -8.49
N PRO A 453 -6.27 11.00 -8.57
CA PRO A 453 -5.09 10.35 -8.02
C PRO A 453 -5.23 10.06 -6.53
N CYS A 454 -5.71 11.03 -5.74
CA CYS A 454 -5.92 10.84 -4.30
C CYS A 454 -6.91 9.71 -4.01
N ALA A 455 -8.09 9.77 -4.59
CA ALA A 455 -9.17 8.87 -4.21
C ALA A 455 -8.92 7.43 -4.69
N GLU A 456 -8.47 7.23 -5.92
CA GLU A 456 -8.20 5.88 -6.42
C GLU A 456 -6.95 5.25 -5.79
N GLU A 457 -5.89 6.01 -5.48
CA GLU A 457 -4.72 5.45 -4.79
C GLU A 457 -5.09 4.96 -3.38
N ASN A 458 -5.84 5.75 -2.61
CA ASN A 458 -6.24 5.35 -1.26
C ASN A 458 -7.26 4.18 -1.31
N LEU A 459 -8.18 4.17 -2.28
CA LEU A 459 -9.10 3.04 -2.50
C LEU A 459 -8.34 1.77 -2.91
N ASP A 460 -7.29 1.89 -3.71
CA ASP A 460 -6.48 0.77 -4.17
C ASP A 460 -5.75 0.07 -3.00
N LEU A 461 -5.30 0.84 -2.00
CA LEU A 461 -4.74 0.31 -0.75
C LEU A 461 -5.78 -0.49 0.06
N VAL A 462 -7.00 0.04 0.17
CA VAL A 462 -8.13 -0.62 0.86
C VAL A 462 -8.50 -1.93 0.18
N LEU A 463 -8.68 -1.91 -1.15
CA LEU A 463 -8.96 -3.11 -1.93
C LEU A 463 -7.80 -4.11 -1.86
N GLY A 464 -6.56 -3.63 -1.78
CA GLY A 464 -5.38 -4.43 -1.50
C GLY A 464 -5.48 -5.20 -0.20
N GLU A 465 -5.83 -4.51 0.88
CA GLU A 465 -6.00 -5.13 2.21
C GLU A 465 -7.11 -6.18 2.20
N ILE A 466 -8.27 -5.87 1.61
CA ILE A 466 -9.39 -6.81 1.47
C ILE A 466 -8.92 -8.07 0.73
N CYS A 467 -8.27 -7.90 -0.42
CA CYS A 467 -7.81 -9.02 -1.22
C CYS A 467 -6.75 -9.87 -0.53
N ARG A 468 -5.81 -9.27 0.21
CA ARG A 468 -4.80 -10.05 0.97
C ARG A 468 -5.44 -10.92 2.04
N ARG A 469 -6.40 -10.37 2.80
CA ARG A 469 -7.13 -11.13 3.81
C ARG A 469 -7.96 -12.25 3.16
N HIS A 470 -8.69 -11.91 2.10
CA HIS A 470 -9.58 -12.85 1.42
C HIS A 470 -8.84 -13.98 0.69
N LEU A 471 -7.66 -13.72 0.14
CA LEU A 471 -6.79 -14.77 -0.42
C LEU A 471 -6.22 -15.71 0.65
N SER A 472 -6.15 -15.27 1.91
CA SER A 472 -5.69 -16.09 3.03
C SER A 472 -6.85 -16.90 3.65
N ASP A 473 -8.04 -16.31 3.70
CA ASP A 473 -9.27 -16.91 4.21
C ASP A 473 -10.44 -16.61 3.22
N PRO A 474 -10.64 -17.46 2.20
CA PRO A 474 -11.63 -17.21 1.15
C PRO A 474 -13.06 -17.34 1.65
N ILE A 475 -13.83 -16.25 1.58
CA ILE A 475 -15.21 -16.19 2.09
C ILE A 475 -16.28 -16.11 0.99
N ASN A 476 -15.97 -15.48 -0.15
CA ASN A 476 -16.95 -15.16 -1.21
C ASN A 476 -16.32 -15.33 -2.60
N PRO A 477 -16.90 -16.14 -3.50
CA PRO A 477 -16.30 -16.45 -4.79
C PRO A 477 -16.21 -15.24 -5.73
N GLY A 478 -17.16 -14.30 -5.68
CA GLY A 478 -17.11 -13.07 -6.48
C GLY A 478 -15.93 -12.18 -6.08
N VAL A 479 -15.67 -12.04 -4.78
CA VAL A 479 -14.50 -11.31 -4.25
C VAL A 479 -13.21 -12.02 -4.66
N CYS A 480 -13.16 -13.36 -4.60
CA CYS A 480 -12.02 -14.14 -5.11
C CYS A 480 -11.73 -13.82 -6.59
N GLN A 481 -12.78 -13.79 -7.41
CA GLN A 481 -12.68 -13.49 -8.84
C GLN A 481 -12.13 -12.07 -9.05
N CYS A 482 -12.66 -11.06 -8.36
CA CYS A 482 -12.17 -9.69 -8.48
C CYS A 482 -10.74 -9.50 -7.95
N CYS A 483 -10.36 -10.21 -6.88
CA CYS A 483 -9.02 -10.16 -6.32
C CYS A 483 -7.98 -10.95 -7.12
N SER A 484 -8.41 -11.86 -8.00
CA SER A 484 -7.51 -12.74 -8.75
C SER A 484 -7.50 -12.48 -10.25
N GLY A 485 -8.52 -11.82 -10.81
CA GLY A 485 -8.68 -11.65 -12.25
C GLY A 485 -7.69 -10.67 -12.86
N SER A 486 -7.91 -9.37 -12.67
CA SER A 486 -7.06 -8.31 -13.24
C SER A 486 -6.87 -7.19 -12.24
N TYR A 487 -5.61 -6.82 -11.99
CA TYR A 487 -5.28 -5.72 -11.09
C TYR A 487 -5.88 -4.40 -11.57
N ALA A 488 -5.74 -4.08 -12.86
CA ALA A 488 -6.29 -2.86 -13.46
C ALA A 488 -7.83 -2.80 -13.32
N LEU A 489 -8.51 -3.94 -13.51
CA LEU A 489 -9.97 -4.02 -13.46
C LEU A 489 -10.53 -4.35 -12.06
N ARG A 490 -9.70 -4.40 -11.03
CA ARG A 490 -10.12 -4.80 -9.68
C ARG A 490 -11.18 -3.87 -9.10
N ARG A 491 -10.97 -2.55 -9.18
CA ARG A 491 -11.93 -1.53 -8.70
C ARG A 491 -13.28 -1.64 -9.42
N PRO A 492 -13.37 -1.63 -10.76
CA PRO A 492 -14.65 -1.78 -11.44
C PRO A 492 -15.28 -3.18 -11.24
N CYS A 493 -14.48 -4.24 -11.05
CA CYS A 493 -15.02 -5.56 -10.70
C CYS A 493 -15.71 -5.54 -9.32
N MET A 494 -15.03 -5.03 -8.30
CA MET A 494 -15.61 -4.85 -6.96
C MET A 494 -16.85 -3.95 -7.00
N GLY A 495 -16.81 -2.93 -7.86
CA GLY A 495 -17.93 -2.01 -8.13
C GLY A 495 -19.20 -2.68 -8.67
N LYS A 496 -19.07 -3.86 -9.30
CA LYS A 496 -20.15 -4.60 -9.97
C LYS A 496 -20.60 -5.84 -9.21
N LEU A 497 -20.02 -6.11 -8.04
CA LEU A 497 -20.45 -7.24 -7.24
C LEU A 497 -21.92 -7.03 -6.84
N GLU A 498 -22.73 -8.09 -7.00
CA GLU A 498 -24.12 -8.16 -6.56
C GLU A 498 -24.29 -9.06 -5.32
N LEU A 499 -25.42 -8.91 -4.62
CA LEU A 499 -25.72 -9.66 -3.39
C LEU A 499 -25.39 -11.15 -3.54
N ASP A 500 -24.67 -11.71 -2.57
CA ASP A 500 -24.31 -13.12 -2.56
C ASP A 500 -25.54 -13.98 -2.27
N GLU A 501 -26.08 -14.61 -3.31
CA GLU A 501 -27.26 -15.48 -3.21
C GLU A 501 -27.00 -16.73 -2.35
N ASN A 502 -25.74 -17.11 -2.15
CA ASN A 502 -25.37 -18.25 -1.31
C ASN A 502 -25.15 -17.86 0.16
N TYR A 503 -25.23 -16.57 0.49
CA TYR A 503 -25.07 -16.11 1.86
C TYR A 503 -26.26 -16.54 2.73
N VAL A 504 -25.97 -17.27 3.80
CA VAL A 504 -26.98 -17.66 4.79
C VAL A 504 -27.08 -16.57 5.87
N PRO A 505 -28.23 -15.90 6.02
CA PRO A 505 -28.39 -14.84 7.01
C PRO A 505 -28.24 -15.35 8.44
N LEU A 506 -27.81 -14.47 9.34
CA LEU A 506 -27.77 -14.77 10.78
C LEU A 506 -29.18 -15.05 11.30
N THR A 507 -29.28 -15.89 12.33
CA THR A 507 -30.55 -16.14 13.02
C THR A 507 -30.77 -15.11 14.12
N LEU A 508 -31.99 -14.60 14.25
CA LEU A 508 -32.34 -13.67 15.33
C LEU A 508 -32.30 -14.42 16.66
N THR A 509 -31.35 -14.07 17.52
CA THR A 509 -31.23 -14.58 18.89
C THR A 509 -31.27 -13.40 19.86
N PRO A 510 -31.70 -13.60 21.13
CA PRO A 510 -31.78 -12.50 22.12
C PRO A 510 -30.47 -11.73 22.34
N GLY A 511 -29.32 -12.33 22.02
CA GLY A 511 -27.99 -11.70 22.13
C GLY A 511 -27.37 -11.25 20.80
N LEU A 512 -28.09 -11.34 19.68
CA LEU A 512 -27.54 -10.98 18.36
C LEU A 512 -27.09 -9.52 18.30
N PHE A 513 -27.86 -8.64 18.95
CA PHE A 513 -27.54 -7.24 19.13
C PHE A 513 -27.29 -7.00 20.63
N PRO A 514 -26.02 -7.04 21.10
CA PRO A 514 -25.71 -6.73 22.49
C PRO A 514 -25.71 -5.21 22.68
N PHE A 515 -26.65 -4.66 23.45
CA PHE A 515 -26.71 -3.21 23.68
C PHE A 515 -26.06 -2.88 25.01
N HIS A 516 -24.83 -2.37 24.94
CA HIS A 516 -24.03 -1.91 26.08
C HIS A 516 -23.56 -0.47 25.81
N GLU A 517 -23.10 0.23 26.85
CA GLU A 517 -22.54 1.58 26.73
C GLU A 517 -21.43 1.67 25.66
N ASP A 518 -20.66 0.60 25.48
CA ASP A 518 -19.56 0.48 24.51
C ASP A 518 -19.98 0.03 23.09
N LEU A 519 -21.28 -0.14 22.80
CA LEU A 519 -21.72 -0.62 21.49
C LEU A 519 -21.56 0.46 20.42
N TYR A 520 -20.55 0.28 19.57
CA TYR A 520 -20.35 1.10 18.38
C TYR A 520 -21.48 0.88 17.34
N MET A 521 -22.09 1.97 16.85
CA MET A 521 -23.08 1.97 15.75
C MET A 521 -22.70 1.02 14.61
N PHE A 522 -21.42 1.05 14.25
CA PHE A 522 -20.83 0.24 13.21
C PHE A 522 -21.06 -1.27 13.41
N LYS A 523 -20.82 -1.81 14.61
CA LYS A 523 -20.99 -3.25 14.87
C LYS A 523 -22.45 -3.67 14.75
N MET A 524 -23.37 -2.83 15.23
CA MET A 524 -24.80 -3.10 15.10
C MET A 524 -25.24 -3.12 13.65
N LEU A 525 -24.86 -2.12 12.85
CA LEU A 525 -25.19 -2.09 11.42
C LEU A 525 -24.67 -3.34 10.74
N VAL A 526 -23.42 -3.72 11.01
CA VAL A 526 -22.81 -4.93 10.44
C VAL A 526 -23.67 -6.16 10.67
N THR A 527 -24.05 -6.38 11.93
CA THR A 527 -24.93 -7.47 12.32
C THR A 527 -26.31 -7.37 11.65
N LEU A 528 -26.86 -6.17 11.47
CA LEU A 528 -28.17 -5.96 10.85
C LEU A 528 -28.22 -6.41 9.39
N ILE A 529 -27.25 -6.07 8.54
CA ILE A 529 -27.26 -6.59 7.15
C ILE A 529 -26.90 -8.05 7.10
N LYS A 530 -26.02 -8.54 8.00
CA LYS A 530 -25.76 -9.98 8.13
C LYS A 530 -27.03 -10.76 8.50
N TYR A 531 -27.94 -10.15 9.27
CA TYR A 531 -29.25 -10.69 9.63
C TYR A 531 -30.29 -10.53 8.52
N LYS A 532 -30.33 -9.36 7.87
CA LYS A 532 -31.31 -8.99 6.83
C LYS A 532 -30.60 -8.43 5.59
N PRO A 533 -29.98 -9.28 4.75
CA PRO A 533 -29.16 -8.82 3.62
C PRO A 533 -29.95 -8.08 2.53
N GLN A 534 -31.26 -8.29 2.47
CA GLN A 534 -32.18 -7.63 1.54
C GLN A 534 -32.83 -6.36 2.12
N ILE A 535 -32.27 -5.81 3.21
CA ILE A 535 -32.77 -4.55 3.78
C ILE A 535 -32.68 -3.41 2.74
N THR A 536 -33.76 -2.65 2.59
CA THR A 536 -33.76 -1.49 1.68
C THR A 536 -33.02 -0.32 2.29
N GLN A 537 -32.56 0.63 1.47
CA GLN A 537 -31.88 1.82 1.98
C GLN A 537 -32.77 2.58 2.97
N GLU A 538 -34.05 2.78 2.64
CA GLU A 538 -35.01 3.46 3.51
C GLU A 538 -35.18 2.74 4.86
N GLN A 539 -35.27 1.41 4.85
CA GLN A 539 -35.34 0.62 6.09
C GLN A 539 -34.06 0.75 6.91
N LEU A 540 -32.89 0.68 6.25
CA LEU A 540 -31.60 0.83 6.90
C LEU A 540 -31.46 2.22 7.54
N SER A 541 -31.78 3.29 6.81
CA SER A 541 -31.73 4.67 7.33
C SER A 541 -32.70 4.87 8.50
N SER A 542 -33.90 4.29 8.43
CA SER A 542 -34.89 4.33 9.52
C SER A 542 -34.39 3.61 10.78
N VAL A 543 -33.90 2.37 10.67
CA VAL A 543 -33.36 1.61 11.81
C VAL A 543 -32.14 2.31 12.42
N THR A 544 -31.29 2.88 11.57
CA THR A 544 -30.11 3.65 11.99
C THR A 544 -30.50 4.87 12.79
N ALA A 545 -31.48 5.66 12.32
CA ALA A 545 -31.99 6.83 13.02
C ALA A 545 -32.63 6.46 14.36
N ALA A 546 -33.43 5.38 14.39
CA ALA A 546 -34.06 4.88 15.62
C ALA A 546 -33.01 4.44 16.66
N PHE A 547 -31.97 3.72 16.23
CA PHE A 547 -30.89 3.33 17.13
C PHE A 547 -30.09 4.54 17.62
N ALA A 548 -29.76 5.50 16.75
CA ALA A 548 -29.05 6.71 17.15
C ALA A 548 -29.82 7.51 18.20
N ALA A 549 -31.14 7.67 18.01
CA ALA A 549 -32.03 8.33 18.97
C ALA A 549 -32.12 7.57 20.30
N MET A 550 -32.20 6.23 20.27
CA MET A 550 -32.17 5.41 21.47
C MET A 550 -30.85 5.59 22.24
N ARG A 551 -29.71 5.55 21.53
CA ARG A 551 -28.38 5.74 22.14
C ARG A 551 -28.26 7.11 22.80
N GLU A 552 -28.65 8.18 22.10
CA GLU A 552 -28.64 9.52 22.68
C GLU A 552 -29.50 9.63 23.94
N ARG A 553 -30.66 8.97 23.96
CA ARG A 553 -31.56 8.95 25.12
C ARG A 553 -30.97 8.17 26.29
N CYS A 554 -30.48 6.95 26.04
CA CYS A 554 -29.96 6.08 27.09
C CYS A 554 -28.62 6.54 27.67
N CYS A 555 -27.72 7.09 26.85
CA CYS A 555 -26.45 7.64 27.31
C CYS A 555 -26.59 8.96 28.10
N ARG A 556 -27.74 9.64 28.03
CA ARG A 556 -28.04 10.83 28.85
C ARG A 556 -28.71 10.49 30.18
N GLY A 557 -29.15 9.25 30.39
CA GLY A 557 -29.83 8.83 31.61
C GLY A 557 -28.87 8.38 32.71
N ASP A 558 -29.33 8.43 33.97
CA ASP A 558 -28.52 8.03 35.14
C ASP A 558 -28.15 6.54 35.16
N HIS A 559 -28.84 5.70 34.38
CA HIS A 559 -28.64 4.24 34.31
C HIS A 559 -28.69 3.74 32.84
N PRO A 560 -27.62 3.95 32.04
CA PRO A 560 -27.60 3.63 30.62
C PRO A 560 -27.92 2.15 30.31
N GLU A 561 -27.33 1.22 31.05
CA GLU A 561 -27.53 -0.24 30.87
C GLU A 561 -29.01 -0.65 31.07
N THR A 562 -29.68 -0.12 32.09
CA THR A 562 -31.09 -0.41 32.33
C THR A 562 -32.00 0.21 31.26
N CYS A 563 -31.62 1.37 30.71
CA CYS A 563 -32.34 2.00 29.60
C CYS A 563 -32.26 1.16 28.32
N PHE A 564 -31.06 0.68 27.95
CA PHE A 564 -30.89 -0.18 26.79
C PHE A 564 -31.70 -1.47 26.91
N LEU A 565 -31.67 -2.15 28.07
CA LEU A 565 -32.46 -3.37 28.29
C LEU A 565 -33.98 -3.17 28.09
N ARG A 566 -34.50 -1.95 28.33
CA ARG A 566 -35.92 -1.63 28.16
C ARG A 566 -36.31 -1.29 26.71
N GLU A 567 -35.45 -0.58 25.99
CA GLU A 567 -35.76 -0.05 24.65
C GLU A 567 -35.49 -1.08 23.53
N VAL A 568 -34.63 -2.07 23.77
CA VAL A 568 -34.22 -3.09 22.78
C VAL A 568 -35.34 -4.02 22.29
N PRO A 569 -36.27 -4.50 23.13
CA PRO A 569 -37.42 -5.27 22.68
C PRO A 569 -38.32 -4.48 21.70
N LEU A 570 -38.35 -3.15 21.81
CA LEU A 570 -39.19 -2.27 20.97
C LEU A 570 -38.61 -2.09 19.55
N LEU A 571 -37.28 -2.14 19.40
CA LEU A 571 -36.61 -2.12 18.09
C LEU A 571 -36.72 -3.47 17.35
N SER A 572 -36.93 -4.56 18.09
CA SER A 572 -36.99 -5.93 17.56
C SER A 572 -38.41 -6.36 17.14
N ALA A 573 -39.42 -5.54 17.42
CA ALA A 573 -40.81 -5.80 17.06
C ALA A 573 -41.10 -5.35 15.61
N PRO A 574 -41.83 -6.13 14.80
CA PRO A 574 -42.22 -5.73 13.46
C PRO A 574 -43.13 -4.49 13.52
N THR A 575 -42.73 -3.40 12.87
CA THR A 575 -43.57 -2.19 12.72
C THR A 575 -44.86 -2.52 11.95
N PRO A 576 -46.05 -2.11 12.42
CA PRO A 576 -47.30 -2.32 11.69
C PRO A 576 -47.31 -1.52 10.37
N TYR A 577 -47.65 -2.17 9.27
CA TYR A 577 -47.94 -1.56 7.98
C TYR A 577 -49.22 -0.72 8.09
N HIS A 578 -49.15 0.59 7.84
CA HIS A 578 -50.35 1.40 7.55
C HIS A 578 -50.27 1.89 6.08
N PRO A 579 -51.12 1.40 5.18
CA PRO A 579 -51.16 1.88 3.81
C PRO A 579 -51.96 3.19 3.75
N THR A 580 -51.34 4.29 3.37
CA THR A 580 -52.05 5.50 2.92
C THR A 580 -52.28 5.44 1.40
N PRO A 581 -53.44 5.91 0.89
CA PRO A 581 -53.81 5.78 -0.50
C PRO A 581 -53.00 6.71 -1.43
N VAL A 582 -52.66 6.18 -2.60
CA VAL A 582 -51.89 6.80 -3.67
C VAL A 582 -52.77 7.78 -4.48
N PRO A 583 -52.38 9.06 -4.69
CA PRO A 583 -52.93 9.88 -5.76
C PRO A 583 -52.21 9.59 -7.10
N PRO A 584 -52.89 9.78 -8.26
CA PRO A 584 -52.41 9.27 -9.54
C PRO A 584 -51.15 10.00 -10.04
N VAL A 585 -50.20 9.20 -10.51
CA VAL A 585 -48.94 9.63 -11.15
C VAL A 585 -49.23 10.09 -12.59
N LEU A 586 -48.95 11.35 -12.88
CA LEU A 586 -48.63 11.83 -14.24
C LEU A 586 -47.14 11.56 -14.46
N GLY A 587 -46.84 10.75 -15.48
CA GLY A 587 -45.49 10.27 -15.74
C GLY A 587 -44.53 11.35 -16.26
N THR A 588 -43.27 11.21 -15.88
CA THR A 588 -42.10 11.37 -16.75
C THR A 588 -41.05 10.40 -16.25
N GLY A 589 -40.50 9.60 -17.15
CA GLY A 589 -39.54 8.55 -16.83
C GLY A 589 -38.14 9.14 -16.66
N GLU A 590 -37.50 8.79 -15.55
CA GLU A 590 -36.04 8.71 -15.40
C GLU A 590 -35.76 7.80 -14.19
N ALA A 591 -35.04 6.69 -14.43
CA ALA A 591 -34.66 5.76 -13.37
C ALA A 591 -33.40 6.28 -12.65
N PRO A 592 -33.35 6.33 -11.32
CA PRO A 592 -32.15 6.72 -10.60
C PRO A 592 -31.07 5.62 -10.68
N PRO A 593 -29.77 5.99 -10.71
CA PRO A 593 -28.69 5.02 -10.81
C PRO A 593 -28.57 4.15 -9.55
N ARG A 594 -28.43 2.84 -9.74
CA ARG A 594 -28.25 1.84 -8.68
C ARG A 594 -26.85 2.01 -8.05
N VAL A 595 -26.79 2.59 -6.86
CA VAL A 595 -25.58 2.68 -6.04
C VAL A 595 -25.37 1.34 -5.30
N LEU A 596 -24.22 0.71 -5.57
CA LEU A 596 -23.52 -0.34 -4.83
C LEU A 596 -24.23 -0.94 -3.60
N ARG A 597 -24.75 -2.17 -3.74
CA ARG A 597 -25.17 -3.05 -2.62
C ARG A 597 -23.99 -3.91 -2.15
N PRO A 598 -23.81 -4.18 -0.85
CA PRO A 598 -22.62 -4.88 -0.34
C PRO A 598 -22.67 -6.40 -0.58
N VAL A 599 -21.51 -6.96 -0.96
CA VAL A 599 -21.28 -8.38 -1.30
C VAL A 599 -20.22 -9.03 -0.40
N LEU A 600 -19.78 -8.33 0.63
CA LEU A 600 -18.74 -8.85 1.51
C LEU A 600 -19.39 -9.63 2.66
N GLY A 601 -19.46 -10.95 2.46
CA GLY A 601 -19.61 -11.95 3.52
C GLY A 601 -18.53 -11.81 4.61
N PRO A 602 -18.67 -12.54 5.73
CA PRO A 602 -18.00 -12.23 6.99
C PRO A 602 -16.48 -12.42 6.92
N LEU A 603 -15.71 -11.33 7.10
CA LEU A 603 -14.36 -11.42 7.66
C LEU A 603 -14.49 -11.60 9.19
N PRO A 604 -13.73 -12.52 9.81
CA PRO A 604 -13.68 -12.68 11.26
C PRO A 604 -13.13 -11.46 12.00
#